data_AF-A0A147KE30-F1
#
_entry.id   AF-A0A147KE30-F1
#
_cell.length_a   1.000
_cell.length_b   1.000
_cell.length_c   1.000
_cell.angle_alpha   90.00
_cell.angle_beta   90.00
_cell.angle_gamma   90.00
#
_symmetry.space_group_name_H-M   'P 1'
#
loop_
_entity.id
_entity.type
_entity.pdbx_description
1 polymer ?
#
loop_
_entity_poly.entity_id
_entity_poly.type
_entity_poly.pdbx_seq_one_letter_code
_entity_poly.pdbx_strand_id
1 'polypeptide(L)' 'MELVKIAGTCSKDDCPNVFTTDRGTIAVQGYLVAGLTIPEGEAVVEIPLELLREAARALGT' A
#
# COMPACT_ATOMS: atom_id res chain seq x y z
N MET A 1 13.48 -8.25 4.24
CA MET A 1 12.48 -7.63 3.37
C MET A 1 12.90 -6.20 3.19
N GLU A 2 13.38 -5.90 1.99
CA GLU A 2 13.59 -4.55 1.52
C GLU A 2 12.27 -3.99 0.95
N LEU A 3 11.99 -2.71 1.21
CA LEU A 3 10.81 -2.00 0.73
C LEU A 3 11.25 -0.77 -0.06
N VAL A 4 10.81 -0.66 -1.31
CA VAL A 4 11.03 0.53 -2.14
C VAL A 4 9.68 1.21 -2.37
N LYS A 5 9.56 2.45 -1.88
CA LYS A 5 8.32 3.22 -2.03
C LYS A 5 8.13 3.60 -3.50
N ILE A 6 6.97 3.26 -4.05
CA ILE A 6 6.61 3.56 -5.45
C ILE A 6 5.50 4.61 -5.56
N ALA A 7 4.70 4.79 -4.50
CA ALA A 7 3.69 5.84 -4.43
C ALA A 7 3.40 6.24 -2.97
N GLY A 8 2.98 7.49 -2.76
CA GLY A 8 2.53 8.01 -1.46
C GLY A 8 1.96 9.42 -1.60
N THR A 9 0.90 9.74 -0.86
CA THR A 9 0.10 10.95 -1.12
C THR A 9 0.54 12.21 -0.37
N CYS A 10 1.56 12.15 0.50
CA CYS A 10 2.14 13.37 1.11
C CYS A 10 3.60 13.22 1.54
N SER A 11 4.26 14.38 1.77
CA SER A 11 5.67 14.53 2.13
C SER A 11 5.97 14.56 3.64
N LYS A 12 4.96 14.38 4.51
CA LYS A 12 5.07 14.48 5.98
C LYS A 12 4.60 13.22 6.72
N ASP A 13 4.90 12.04 6.18
CA ASP A 13 4.78 10.71 6.82
C ASP A 13 3.40 10.22 7.32
N ASP A 14 2.35 11.04 7.35
CA ASP A 14 1.01 10.65 7.80
C ASP A 14 0.11 10.01 6.72
N CYS A 15 0.63 9.75 5.52
CA CYS A 15 -0.15 9.23 4.41
C CYS A 15 0.10 7.76 4.09
N PRO A 16 -0.94 7.03 3.59
CA PRO A 16 -0.78 5.72 2.99
C PRO A 16 0.33 5.66 1.94
N ASN A 17 1.00 4.51 1.87
CA ASN A 17 2.15 4.28 0.99
C ASN A 17 2.02 2.93 0.29
N VAL A 18 2.56 2.84 -0.92
CA VAL A 18 2.68 1.59 -1.67
C VAL A 18 4.16 1.33 -1.95
N PHE A 19 4.59 0.09 -1.72
CA PHE A 19 5.98 -0.33 -1.87
C PHE A 19 6.07 -1.57 -2.75
N THR A 20 7.15 -1.71 -3.52
CA THR A 20 7.61 -3.02 -3.99
C THR A 20 8.45 -3.68 -2.91
N THR A 21 8.49 -5.01 -2.93
CA THR A 21 9.38 -5.81 -2.08
C THR A 21 10.45 -6.53 -2.90
N ASP A 22 11.53 -6.92 -2.24
CA ASP A 22 12.56 -7.85 -2.76
C ASP A 22 12.04 -9.25 -3.14
N ARG A 23 10.75 -9.54 -2.89
CA ARG A 23 10.10 -10.83 -3.18
C ARG A 23 9.17 -10.78 -4.40
N GLY A 24 9.17 -9.68 -5.15
CA GLY A 24 8.28 -9.50 -6.30
C GLY A 24 6.81 -9.32 -5.91
N THR A 25 6.56 -8.84 -4.68
CA THR A 25 5.21 -8.51 -4.18
C THR A 25 5.07 -7.02 -3.89
N ILE A 26 3.84 -6.59 -3.65
CA ILE A 26 3.53 -5.22 -3.22
C ILE A 26 3.17 -5.24 -1.74
N ALA A 27 3.70 -4.28 -0.98
CA ALA A 27 3.27 -3.99 0.38
C ALA A 27 2.48 -2.67 0.40
N VAL A 28 1.37 -2.66 1.14
CA VAL A 28 0.46 -1.51 1.21
C VAL A 28 0.30 -1.08 2.66
N GLN A 29 0.58 0.20 2.93
CA GLN A 29 0.28 0.85 4.20
C GLN A 29 -0.99 1.68 4.02
N GLY A 30 -1.95 1.51 4.93
CA GLY A 30 -3.19 2.28 4.96
C GLY A 30 -3.88 2.17 6.32
N TYR A 31 -5.15 2.54 6.38
CA TYR A 31 -5.95 2.49 7.62
C TYR A 31 -6.69 1.17 7.74
N LEU A 32 -6.66 0.51 8.89
CA LEU A 32 -7.32 -0.78 9.08
C LEU A 32 -8.84 -0.68 8.85
N VAL A 33 -9.38 -1.60 8.06
CA VAL A 33 -10.82 -1.71 7.82
C VAL A 33 -11.45 -2.63 8.86
N ALA A 34 -12.49 -2.14 9.53
CA ALA A 34 -13.32 -2.95 10.43
C ALA A 34 -14.56 -3.52 9.70
N GLY A 35 -15.18 -4.54 10.28
CA GLY A 35 -16.43 -5.12 9.74
C GLY A 35 -16.26 -6.26 8.74
N LEU A 36 -15.01 -6.70 8.51
CA LEU A 36 -14.69 -7.90 7.74
C LEU A 36 -14.19 -9.02 8.67
N THR A 37 -14.52 -10.26 8.37
CA THR A 37 -13.86 -11.42 8.98
C THR A 37 -12.50 -11.59 8.30
N ILE A 38 -11.44 -11.14 8.96
CA ILE A 38 -10.06 -11.20 8.46
C ILE A 38 -9.36 -12.39 9.13
N PRO A 39 -8.76 -13.33 8.37
CA PRO A 39 -7.98 -14.43 8.92
C PRO A 39 -6.80 -13.96 9.79
N GLU A 40 -6.34 -14.83 10.68
CA GLU A 40 -5.16 -14.54 11.49
C GLU A 40 -3.92 -14.33 10.59
N GLY A 41 -3.18 -13.24 10.85
CA GLY A 41 -2.00 -12.87 10.07
C GLY A 41 -2.30 -12.04 8.81
N GLU A 42 -3.57 -11.77 8.49
CA GLU A 42 -3.97 -10.90 7.38
C GLU A 42 -4.43 -9.52 7.87
N ALA A 43 -4.36 -8.53 6.99
CA ALA A 43 -4.86 -7.18 7.24
C ALA A 43 -5.50 -6.63 5.97
N VAL A 44 -6.65 -5.95 6.12
CA VAL A 44 -7.29 -5.17 5.06
C VAL A 44 -7.14 -3.71 5.43
N VAL A 45 -6.58 -2.92 4.52
CA VAL A 45 -6.36 -1.49 4.70
C VAL A 45 -7.07 -0.67 3.64
N GLU A 46 -7.57 0.49 4.03
CA GLU A 46 -8.12 1.50 3.15
C GLU A 46 -7.02 2.50 2.74
N ILE A 47 -6.99 2.82 1.45
CA ILE A 47 -6.11 3.81 0.84
C ILE A 47 -6.89 4.65 -0.18
N PRO A 48 -6.47 5.89 -0.49
CA PRO A 48 -7.05 6.65 -1.59
C PRO A 48 -6.94 5.92 -2.92
N LEU A 49 -8.01 5.91 -3.73
CA LEU A 49 -8.01 5.26 -5.04
C LEU A 49 -6.88 5.78 -5.96
N GLU A 50 -6.63 7.09 -5.94
CA GLU A 50 -5.56 7.69 -6.75
C GLU A 50 -4.17 7.17 -6.39
N LEU A 51 -3.93 6.81 -5.11
CA LEU A 51 -2.65 6.25 -4.70
C LEU A 51 -2.39 4.89 -5.37
N LEU A 52 -3.42 4.05 -5.49
CA LEU A 52 -3.29 2.77 -6.20
C LEU A 52 -3.01 2.99 -7.68
N ARG A 53 -3.66 3.98 -8.30
CA ARG A 53 -3.43 4.35 -9.71
C ARG A 53 -2.02 4.88 -9.94
N GLU A 54 -1.49 5.69 -9.02
CA GLU A 54 -0.11 6.16 -9.06
C GLU A 54 0.89 5.01 -8.96
N ALA A 55 0.66 4.07 -8.04
CA ALA A 55 1.49 2.88 -7.90
C ALA A 55 1.48 2.02 -9.18
N ALA A 56 0.31 1.82 -9.80
CA ALA A 56 0.20 1.11 -11.07
C ALA A 56 1.01 1.81 -12.19
N ARG A 57 0.87 3.14 -12.33
CA ARG A 57 1.66 3.91 -13.31
C ARG A 57 3.17 3.80 -13.05
N ALA A 58 3.60 3.82 -11.79
CA ALA A 58 5.01 3.67 -11.42
C ALA A 58 5.59 2.30 -11.80
N LEU A 59 4.76 1.27 -11.88
CA LEU A 59 5.14 -0.07 -12.34
C LEU A 59 5.12 -0.24 -13.87
N GLY A 60 4.74 0.80 -14.62
CA GLY A 60 4.67 0.75 -16.08
C GLY A 60 3.43 0.04 -16.64
N THR A 61 2.38 -0.09 -15.83
CA THR A 61 1.05 -0.58 -16.25
C THR A 61 0.08 0.54 -16.55
#